data_AF-A0A1F2TJA4-F1
#
_entry.id   AF-A0A1F2TJA4-F1
#
_cell.length_a   1.000
_cell.length_b   1.000
_cell.length_c   1.000
_cell.angle_alpha   90.00
_cell.angle_beta   90.00
_cell.angle_gamma   90.00
#
_symmetry.space_group_name_H-M   'P 1'
#
loop_
_entity.id
_entity.type
_entity.pdbx_description
1 polymer ?
#
loop_
_entity_poly.entity_id
_entity_poly.type
_entity_poly.pdbx_seq_one_letter_code
_entity_poly.pdbx_strand_id
1 'polypeptide(L)'
;MTVSSSLRIRRVFGAATFSALLSFVLIAGTTVSAQSGTIRACVGSGGKLSVIGPSESCKAGESLLIWNAVGPTGPAGPIGPTGPAGPTGPDGPAGRDGRDAQSPLPPAAIVELQMKVDGMNGNNPTPIQQFSLGATNTGGSASGGGGGAGKASFQDLVVTKMLDGLSLPLLSAAATGMHLKNVEIDVFDVGSSIPFATYVFEDVIVTADLIGSSQTALNEQVSFNYAKITSDITVNGTTFHSCYDLSLAKSC
;
A
#
# COMPACT_ATOMS: atom_id res chain seq x y z
N MET A 1 41.75 35.99 -29.06
CA MET A 1 41.43 36.08 -27.63
C MET A 1 42.34 35.08 -26.91
N THR A 2 43.62 35.45 -26.64
CA THR A 2 44.18 35.80 -25.31
C THR A 2 43.96 34.69 -24.25
N VAL A 3 44.92 34.03 -23.58
CA VAL A 3 46.40 34.07 -23.41
C VAL A 3 46.81 32.66 -22.89
N SER A 4 47.67 31.89 -23.58
CA SER A 4 49.12 31.66 -23.39
C SER A 4 49.64 31.02 -22.07
N SER A 5 50.36 29.90 -22.26
CA SER A 5 51.65 29.46 -21.65
C SER A 5 51.69 28.91 -20.20
N SER A 6 52.47 27.87 -19.84
CA SER A 6 53.79 27.48 -20.35
C SER A 6 54.13 25.97 -20.15
N LEU A 7 55.01 25.49 -21.04
CA LEU A 7 55.55 24.14 -21.25
C LEU A 7 56.78 23.88 -20.35
N ARG A 8 57.02 22.64 -19.86
CA ARG A 8 58.38 22.14 -19.57
C ARG A 8 58.54 20.64 -19.87
N ILE A 9 59.31 20.35 -20.92
CA ILE A 9 59.82 19.02 -21.32
C ILE A 9 61.26 18.89 -20.80
N ARG A 10 61.65 17.70 -20.34
CA ARG A 10 63.06 17.28 -20.28
C ARG A 10 63.18 15.80 -20.64
N ARG A 11 63.89 15.50 -21.74
CA ARG A 11 64.41 14.18 -22.12
C ARG A 11 65.93 14.18 -21.88
N VAL A 12 66.49 13.08 -21.39
CA VAL A 12 67.94 12.78 -21.49
C VAL A 12 68.13 11.28 -21.80
N PHE A 13 69.13 11.00 -22.63
CA PHE A 13 69.48 9.77 -23.36
C PHE A 13 70.51 8.86 -22.65
N GLY A 14 70.56 7.58 -23.05
CA GLY A 14 71.76 6.69 -23.11
C GLY A 14 71.90 5.65 -21.99
N ALA A 15 72.62 4.51 -22.09
CA ALA A 15 73.16 3.65 -23.17
C ALA A 15 73.75 2.36 -22.50
N ALA A 16 73.69 1.21 -23.20
CA ALA A 16 74.55 0.00 -23.20
C ALA A 16 75.18 -0.69 -21.93
N THR A 17 74.85 -1.99 -21.80
CA THR A 17 75.67 -3.22 -21.48
C THR A 17 76.56 -3.37 -20.24
N PHE A 18 76.45 -4.49 -19.48
CA PHE A 18 77.57 -5.36 -19.03
C PHE A 18 77.09 -6.72 -18.43
N SER A 19 77.90 -7.77 -18.62
CA SER A 19 77.66 -9.21 -18.37
C SER A 19 78.49 -9.73 -17.17
N ALA A 20 78.02 -10.72 -16.39
CA ALA A 20 78.81 -11.85 -15.85
C ALA A 20 78.05 -12.68 -14.79
N LEU A 21 78.13 -14.01 -14.93
CA LEU A 21 77.54 -15.09 -14.09
C LEU A 21 78.44 -15.45 -12.90
N LEU A 22 77.85 -15.81 -11.74
CA LEU A 22 78.52 -16.58 -10.67
C LEU A 22 77.56 -17.64 -10.09
N SER A 23 77.95 -18.90 -10.20
CA SER A 23 77.18 -20.09 -9.80
C SER A 23 77.27 -20.37 -8.30
N PHE A 24 76.13 -20.53 -7.62
CA PHE A 24 76.01 -21.05 -6.27
C PHE A 24 75.23 -22.38 -6.32
N VAL A 25 75.90 -23.50 -6.06
CA VAL A 25 75.25 -24.82 -5.98
C VAL A 25 74.59 -24.95 -4.61
N LEU A 26 73.27 -24.86 -4.59
CA LEU A 26 72.43 -25.16 -3.42
C LEU A 26 72.03 -26.64 -3.47
N ILE A 27 72.42 -27.41 -2.45
CA ILE A 27 71.92 -28.76 -2.21
C ILE A 27 70.43 -28.63 -1.87
N ALA A 28 69.57 -29.07 -2.78
CA ALA A 28 68.13 -29.08 -2.60
C ALA A 28 67.73 -30.14 -1.55
N GLY A 29 67.58 -29.74 -0.29
CA GLY A 29 66.68 -30.42 0.62
C GLY A 29 65.27 -29.90 0.36
N THR A 30 64.49 -30.56 -0.49
CA THR A 30 63.06 -30.23 -0.60
C THR A 30 62.35 -30.77 0.62
N THR A 31 61.98 -29.87 1.53
CA THR A 31 60.97 -30.17 2.55
C THR A 31 59.62 -30.27 1.84
N VAL A 32 59.00 -31.45 1.87
CA VAL A 32 57.63 -31.63 1.37
C VAL A 32 56.68 -31.03 2.40
N SER A 33 56.20 -29.81 2.13
CA SER A 33 55.09 -29.22 2.86
C SER A 33 53.80 -29.47 2.09
N ALA A 34 52.79 -30.07 2.74
CA ALA A 34 51.50 -30.33 2.14
C ALA A 34 50.74 -29.00 1.93
N GLN A 35 50.82 -28.42 0.73
CA GLN A 35 50.27 -27.09 0.46
C GLN A 35 48.80 -27.04 0.03
N SER A 36 48.02 -28.13 0.07
CA SER A 36 46.61 -28.05 -0.37
C SER A 36 45.64 -29.06 0.28
N GLY A 37 45.96 -29.59 1.47
CA GLY A 37 45.03 -30.49 2.18
C GLY A 37 44.78 -31.86 1.54
N THR A 38 45.40 -32.16 0.40
CA THR A 38 45.42 -33.47 -0.26
C THR A 38 46.85 -33.97 -0.44
N ILE A 39 47.08 -35.24 -0.12
CA ILE A 39 48.34 -35.95 -0.33
C ILE A 39 48.25 -36.71 -1.65
N ARG A 40 49.29 -36.58 -2.48
CA ARG A 40 49.42 -37.27 -3.76
C ARG A 40 50.63 -38.21 -3.69
N ALA A 41 50.45 -39.46 -4.12
CA ALA A 41 51.54 -40.42 -4.19
C ALA A 41 51.41 -41.32 -5.43
N CYS A 42 52.53 -41.78 -5.94
CA CYS A 42 52.59 -42.77 -7.00
C CYS A 42 52.83 -44.16 -6.40
N VAL A 43 52.10 -45.14 -6.92
CA VAL A 43 52.22 -46.56 -6.53
C VAL A 43 52.84 -47.32 -7.69
N GLY A 44 54.04 -47.86 -7.46
CA GLY A 44 54.72 -48.73 -8.41
C GLY A 44 54.41 -50.21 -8.22
N SER A 45 54.83 -51.03 -9.19
CA SER A 45 54.74 -52.49 -9.11
C SER A 45 55.45 -53.00 -7.85
N GLY A 46 54.72 -53.74 -7.01
CA GLY A 46 55.21 -54.22 -5.70
C GLY A 46 54.81 -53.34 -4.51
N GLY A 47 53.95 -52.33 -4.69
CA GLY A 47 53.40 -51.53 -3.59
C GLY A 47 54.34 -50.43 -3.09
N LYS A 48 55.42 -50.14 -3.83
CA LYS A 48 56.33 -49.03 -3.51
C LYS A 48 55.59 -47.71 -3.70
N LEU A 49 55.42 -46.97 -2.60
CA LEU A 49 54.79 -45.65 -2.59
C LEU A 49 55.85 -44.55 -2.64
N SER A 50 55.64 -43.54 -3.49
CA SER A 50 56.46 -42.33 -3.53
C SER A 50 55.55 -41.11 -3.53
N VAL A 51 55.66 -40.26 -2.50
CA VAL A 51 54.88 -39.02 -2.38
C VAL A 51 55.42 -37.99 -3.37
N ILE A 52 54.52 -37.34 -4.11
CA ILE A 52 54.88 -36.38 -5.16
C ILE A 52 54.30 -35.00 -4.86
N GLY A 53 54.92 -33.98 -5.45
CA GLY A 53 54.44 -32.61 -5.42
C GLY A 53 53.14 -32.39 -6.24
N PRO A 54 52.47 -31.24 -6.05
CA PRO A 54 51.19 -30.94 -6.70
C PRO A 54 51.25 -30.79 -8.23
N SER A 55 52.43 -30.62 -8.82
CA SER A 55 52.61 -30.50 -10.28
C SER A 55 53.42 -31.65 -10.87
N GLU A 56 53.72 -32.67 -10.08
CA GLU A 56 54.47 -33.84 -10.52
C GLU A 56 53.52 -34.94 -11.00
N SER A 57 53.99 -35.77 -11.93
CA SER A 57 53.25 -36.89 -12.50
C SER A 57 53.97 -38.20 -12.22
N CYS A 58 53.20 -39.27 -12.09
CA CYS A 58 53.77 -40.60 -11.90
C CYS A 58 54.57 -41.05 -13.11
N LYS A 59 55.59 -41.88 -12.87
CA LYS A 59 56.40 -42.45 -13.95
C LYS A 59 55.56 -43.47 -14.73
N ALA A 60 55.99 -43.78 -15.95
CA ALA A 60 55.31 -44.76 -16.79
C ALA A 60 55.18 -46.12 -16.06
N GLY A 61 53.95 -46.61 -15.92
CA GLY A 61 53.64 -47.86 -15.21
C GLY A 61 53.31 -47.71 -13.71
N GLU A 62 53.29 -46.49 -13.17
CA GLU A 62 52.85 -46.21 -11.80
C GLU A 62 51.41 -45.66 -11.77
N SER A 63 50.68 -45.94 -10.70
CA SER A 63 49.32 -45.44 -10.48
C SER A 63 49.31 -44.26 -9.52
N LEU A 64 48.64 -43.17 -9.88
CA LEU A 64 48.47 -42.00 -9.01
C LEU A 64 47.38 -42.27 -7.97
N LEU A 65 47.72 -42.14 -6.69
CA LEU A 65 46.81 -42.18 -5.57
C LEU A 65 46.72 -40.77 -4.96
N ILE A 66 45.49 -40.32 -4.73
CA ILE A 66 45.20 -39.02 -4.13
C ILE A 66 44.23 -39.24 -2.97
N TRP A 67 44.55 -38.69 -1.80
CA TRP A 67 43.65 -38.69 -0.65
C TRP A 67 43.73 -37.39 0.12
N ASN A 68 42.68 -37.07 0.86
CA ASN A 68 42.65 -35.90 1.73
C ASN A 68 43.53 -36.14 2.96
N ALA A 69 44.31 -35.15 3.35
CA ALA A 69 45.08 -35.15 4.60
C ALA A 69 44.19 -34.94 5.83
N VAL A 70 42.98 -34.40 5.63
CA VAL A 70 42.01 -34.11 6.69
C VAL A 70 40.78 -35.00 6.50
N GLY A 71 40.39 -35.71 7.56
CA GLY A 71 39.15 -36.49 7.57
C GLY A 71 37.90 -35.60 7.50
N PRO A 72 36.72 -36.16 7.19
CA PRO A 72 35.48 -35.39 7.23
C PRO A 72 35.26 -34.82 8.63
N THR A 73 34.79 -33.57 8.72
CA THR A 73 34.32 -32.99 9.99
C THR A 73 33.27 -33.91 10.59
N GLY A 74 33.39 -34.23 11.88
CA GLY A 74 32.40 -35.06 12.57
C GLY A 74 30.99 -34.44 12.52
N PRO A 75 29.92 -35.25 12.68
CA PRO A 75 28.57 -34.71 12.74
C PRO A 75 28.46 -33.67 13.86
N ALA A 76 27.66 -32.62 13.63
CA ALA A 76 27.34 -31.67 14.68
C ALA A 76 26.76 -32.40 15.90
N GLY A 77 27.16 -31.99 17.10
CA GLY A 77 26.58 -32.54 18.33
C GLY A 77 25.07 -32.32 18.39
N PRO A 78 24.33 -33.12 19.19
CA PRO A 78 22.90 -32.90 19.37
C PRO A 78 22.63 -31.47 19.86
N ILE A 79 21.55 -30.87 19.37
CA ILE A 79 21.05 -29.59 19.88
C ILE A 79 20.80 -29.76 21.38
N GLY A 80 21.28 -28.81 22.20
CA GLY A 80 21.05 -28.82 23.64
C GLY A 80 19.54 -28.80 23.96
N PRO A 81 19.12 -29.25 25.15
CA PRO A 81 17.70 -29.22 25.53
C PRO A 81 17.17 -27.78 25.42
N THR A 82 15.94 -27.64 24.92
CA THR A 82 15.22 -26.37 24.95
C THR A 82 15.18 -25.88 26.41
N GLY A 83 15.48 -24.59 26.62
CA GLY A 83 15.39 -23.98 27.95
C GLY A 83 13.97 -24.10 28.54
N PRO A 84 13.82 -24.02 29.87
CA PRO A 84 12.51 -24.03 30.48
C PRO A 84 11.64 -22.89 29.93
N ALA A 85 10.34 -23.12 29.80
CA ALA A 85 9.39 -22.06 29.48
C ALA A 85 9.53 -20.91 30.49
N GLY A 86 9.48 -19.67 30.01
CA GLY A 86 9.47 -18.49 30.88
C GLY A 86 8.26 -18.52 31.82
N PRO A 87 8.30 -17.81 32.96
CA PRO A 87 7.14 -17.70 33.84
C PRO A 87 5.96 -17.09 33.06
N THR A 88 4.75 -17.56 33.36
CA THR A 88 3.51 -16.93 32.90
C THR A 88 3.53 -15.45 33.27
N GLY A 89 3.21 -14.57 32.30
CA GLY A 89 3.12 -13.13 32.56
C GLY A 89 2.08 -12.83 33.64
N PRO A 90 2.18 -11.68 34.34
CA PRO A 90 1.16 -11.28 35.30
C PRO A 90 -0.21 -11.21 34.62
N ASP A 91 -1.25 -11.62 35.34
CA ASP A 91 -2.63 -11.47 34.88
C ASP A 91 -2.90 -10.01 34.50
N GLY A 92 -3.59 -9.81 33.37
CA GLY A 92 -3.98 -8.47 32.93
C GLY A 92 -4.87 -7.78 33.99
N PRO A 93 -4.87 -6.43 34.05
CA PRO A 93 -5.76 -5.71 34.96
C PRO A 93 -7.21 -6.13 34.69
N ALA A 94 -8.00 -6.30 35.76
CA ALA A 94 -9.42 -6.57 35.65
C ALA A 94 -10.08 -5.52 34.74
N GLY A 95 -10.86 -5.98 33.76
CA GLY A 95 -11.59 -5.10 32.84
C GLY A 95 -12.48 -4.14 33.61
N ARG A 96 -12.53 -2.87 33.18
CA ARG A 96 -13.41 -1.86 33.76
C ARG A 96 -14.84 -2.38 33.75
N ASP A 97 -15.50 -2.33 34.89
CA ASP A 97 -16.90 -2.67 35.04
C ASP A 97 -17.75 -1.73 34.17
N GLY A 98 -18.55 -2.32 33.26
CA GLY A 98 -19.27 -1.64 32.16
C GLY A 98 -20.41 -0.70 32.58
N ARG A 99 -20.24 0.05 33.67
CA ARG A 99 -21.20 1.04 34.17
C ARG A 99 -21.14 2.39 33.46
N ASP A 100 -20.16 2.56 32.56
CA ASP A 100 -20.01 3.75 31.71
C ASP A 100 -20.51 3.51 30.26
N ALA A 101 -21.31 2.46 30.02
CA ALA A 101 -21.98 2.29 28.75
C ALA A 101 -23.13 3.31 28.61
N GLN A 102 -22.81 4.58 28.30
CA GLN A 102 -23.70 5.36 27.43
C GLN A 102 -23.93 4.50 26.19
N SER A 103 -25.19 4.14 25.93
CA SER A 103 -25.76 3.43 24.78
C SER A 103 -24.79 2.55 23.97
N PRO A 104 -25.04 1.24 23.81
CA PRO A 104 -24.38 0.49 22.76
C PRO A 104 -24.48 1.31 21.47
N LEU A 105 -23.34 1.68 20.89
CA LEU A 105 -23.33 2.14 19.50
C LEU A 105 -24.11 1.06 18.74
N PRO A 106 -25.22 1.41 18.06
CA PRO A 106 -25.98 0.40 17.35
C PRO A 106 -25.01 -0.39 16.46
N PRO A 107 -25.15 -1.73 16.37
CA PRO A 107 -24.31 -2.51 15.49
C PRO A 107 -24.29 -1.82 14.13
N ALA A 108 -23.10 -1.60 13.57
CA ALA A 108 -22.93 -0.84 12.33
C ALA A 108 -23.98 -1.30 11.33
N ALA A 109 -24.98 -0.45 11.09
CA ALA A 109 -26.05 -0.78 10.17
C ALA A 109 -25.37 -0.91 8.80
N ILE A 110 -25.31 -2.14 8.29
CA ILE A 110 -25.11 -2.32 6.87
C ILE A 110 -26.40 -1.80 6.24
N VAL A 111 -26.30 -0.67 5.57
CA VAL A 111 -27.41 -0.02 4.89
C VAL A 111 -27.30 -0.27 3.41
N GLU A 112 -28.44 -0.33 2.74
CA GLU A 112 -28.50 -0.24 1.29
C GLU A 112 -28.92 1.19 0.92
N LEU A 113 -28.23 1.77 -0.05
CA LEU A 113 -28.48 3.12 -0.51
C LEU A 113 -28.97 3.07 -1.94
N GLN A 114 -30.07 3.77 -2.24
CA GLN A 114 -30.59 3.88 -3.60
C GLN A 114 -30.83 5.34 -3.96
N MET A 115 -30.61 5.66 -5.23
CA MET A 115 -30.87 6.99 -5.78
C MET A 115 -31.88 6.91 -6.92
N LYS A 116 -32.83 7.85 -6.90
CA LYS A 116 -33.82 8.07 -7.95
C LYS A 116 -33.68 9.49 -8.49
N VAL A 117 -33.77 9.63 -9.80
CA VAL A 117 -33.77 10.89 -10.51
C VAL A 117 -35.02 10.95 -11.35
N ASP A 118 -35.83 11.98 -11.12
CA ASP A 118 -37.10 12.16 -11.84
C ASP A 118 -36.84 12.34 -13.35
N GLY A 119 -37.71 11.75 -14.16
CA GLY A 119 -37.56 11.73 -15.62
C GLY A 119 -36.42 10.86 -16.16
N MET A 120 -35.63 10.19 -15.32
CA MET A 120 -34.53 9.32 -15.76
C MET A 120 -34.69 7.87 -15.27
N ASN A 121 -34.53 7.63 -13.97
CA ASN A 121 -34.54 6.28 -13.38
C ASN A 121 -35.55 6.13 -12.24
N GLY A 122 -36.52 7.03 -12.09
CA GLY A 122 -37.51 6.98 -11.00
C GLY A 122 -38.26 5.63 -10.84
N ASN A 123 -38.41 4.85 -11.92
CA ASN A 123 -39.02 3.51 -11.88
C ASN A 123 -38.03 2.36 -11.57
N ASN A 124 -36.73 2.63 -11.63
CA ASN A 124 -35.67 1.66 -11.37
C ASN A 124 -34.51 2.36 -10.63
N PRO A 125 -34.65 2.53 -9.30
CA PRO A 125 -33.66 3.20 -8.47
C PRO A 125 -32.29 2.55 -8.64
N THR A 126 -31.23 3.36 -8.72
CA THR A 126 -29.88 2.82 -8.83
C THR A 126 -29.23 2.67 -7.46
N PRO A 127 -28.53 1.55 -7.18
CA PRO A 127 -27.71 1.43 -5.99
C PRO A 127 -26.58 2.47 -6.00
N ILE A 128 -26.37 3.13 -4.87
CA ILE A 128 -25.24 4.05 -4.68
C ILE A 128 -24.30 3.51 -3.59
N GLN A 129 -23.01 3.81 -3.70
CA GLN A 129 -22.00 3.36 -2.75
C GLN A 129 -21.92 4.30 -1.55
N GLN A 130 -22.09 5.60 -1.78
CA GLN A 130 -21.97 6.63 -0.76
C GLN A 130 -22.67 7.92 -1.22
N PHE A 131 -23.15 8.70 -0.26
CA PHE A 131 -23.47 10.11 -0.47
C PHE A 131 -22.87 10.98 0.64
N SER A 132 -22.71 12.28 0.37
CA SER A 132 -22.30 13.29 1.34
C SER A 132 -23.13 14.55 1.17
N LEU A 133 -23.61 15.08 2.29
CA LEU A 133 -24.40 16.29 2.41
C LEU A 133 -23.87 17.05 3.64
N GLY A 134 -23.87 18.38 3.58
CA GLY A 134 -23.47 19.19 4.73
C GLY A 134 -24.00 20.61 4.66
N ALA A 135 -24.17 21.23 5.82
CA ALA A 135 -24.45 22.65 5.95
C ALA A 135 -23.55 23.25 7.04
N THR A 136 -23.08 24.46 6.80
CA THR A 136 -22.32 25.25 7.77
C THR A 136 -23.08 26.54 8.08
N ASN A 137 -22.89 27.10 9.27
CA ASN A 137 -23.50 28.38 9.63
C ASN A 137 -22.45 29.25 10.32
N THR A 138 -22.38 30.51 9.94
CA THR A 138 -21.47 31.51 10.52
C THR A 138 -22.00 32.18 11.79
N GLY A 139 -23.12 31.70 12.32
CA GLY A 139 -23.71 32.19 13.57
C GLY A 139 -22.76 32.02 14.75
N GLY A 140 -22.22 33.14 15.23
CA GLY A 140 -21.38 33.19 16.43
C GLY A 140 -22.17 33.69 17.63
N SER A 141 -22.07 32.99 18.76
CA SER A 141 -22.54 33.48 20.06
C SER A 141 -21.59 34.57 20.57
N ALA A 142 -21.69 35.78 20.04
CA ALA A 142 -20.98 36.93 20.62
C ALA A 142 -21.56 37.25 22.02
N SER A 143 -20.71 37.51 23.02
CA SER A 143 -21.13 37.76 24.42
C SER A 143 -21.76 39.14 24.67
N GLY A 144 -22.13 39.88 23.62
CA GLY A 144 -22.91 41.11 23.71
C GLY A 144 -24.32 40.87 23.19
N GLY A 145 -25.35 41.43 23.83
CA GLY A 145 -26.78 41.11 23.69
C GLY A 145 -27.46 41.23 22.32
N GLY A 146 -26.71 41.20 21.21
CA GLY A 146 -27.20 40.97 19.85
C GLY A 146 -26.35 39.88 19.19
N GLY A 147 -26.77 38.62 19.31
CA GLY A 147 -26.14 37.51 18.59
C GLY A 147 -26.28 37.71 17.09
N GLY A 148 -25.16 37.65 16.34
CA GLY A 148 -25.16 37.84 14.89
C GLY A 148 -26.00 36.78 14.21
N ALA A 149 -26.99 37.19 13.42
CA ALA A 149 -27.83 36.30 12.63
C ALA A 149 -26.96 35.57 11.59
N GLY A 150 -26.50 34.37 11.93
CA GLY A 150 -25.75 33.51 11.02
C GLY A 150 -26.60 33.07 9.83
N LYS A 151 -25.96 32.94 8.66
CA LYS A 151 -26.59 32.39 7.45
C LYS A 151 -26.10 30.96 7.23
N ALA A 152 -27.03 30.05 6.95
CA ALA A 152 -26.67 28.69 6.57
C ALA A 152 -26.14 28.66 5.13
N SER A 153 -25.03 27.94 4.92
CA SER A 153 -24.45 27.62 3.62
C SER A 153 -24.47 26.12 3.46
N PHE A 154 -25.18 25.64 2.44
CA PHE A 154 -25.29 24.23 2.12
C PHE A 154 -24.26 23.86 1.06
N GLN A 155 -23.67 22.68 1.21
CA GLN A 155 -22.78 22.10 0.22
C GLN A 155 -23.59 21.31 -0.81
N ASP A 156 -23.02 21.17 -2.00
CA ASP A 156 -23.53 20.26 -3.02
C ASP A 156 -23.65 18.84 -2.44
N LEU A 157 -24.68 18.13 -2.87
CA LEU A 157 -24.82 16.71 -2.62
C LEU A 157 -23.82 15.99 -3.51
N VAL A 158 -22.94 15.19 -2.93
CA VAL A 158 -21.97 14.37 -3.68
C VAL A 158 -22.36 12.91 -3.54
N VAL A 159 -22.64 12.25 -4.67
CA VAL A 159 -23.01 10.83 -4.74
C VAL A 159 -21.91 10.06 -5.45
N THR A 160 -21.53 8.89 -4.92
CA THR A 160 -20.65 7.94 -5.57
C THR A 160 -21.42 6.67 -5.91
N LYS A 161 -21.41 6.27 -7.18
CA LYS A 161 -22.08 5.07 -7.67
C LYS A 161 -21.19 4.30 -8.65
N MET A 162 -21.62 3.09 -9.01
CA MET A 162 -21.03 2.38 -10.14
C MET A 162 -21.64 2.87 -11.45
N LEU A 163 -20.94 2.61 -12.57
CA LEU A 163 -21.49 2.90 -13.89
C LEU A 163 -22.72 2.04 -14.17
N ASP A 164 -23.76 2.66 -14.68
CA ASP A 164 -25.05 2.05 -14.97
C ASP A 164 -25.78 2.80 -16.11
N GLY A 165 -27.06 2.50 -16.34
CA GLY A 165 -27.86 3.18 -17.35
C GLY A 165 -28.14 4.66 -17.07
N LEU A 166 -27.94 5.13 -15.83
CA LEU A 166 -28.14 6.52 -15.41
C LEU A 166 -26.89 7.39 -15.66
N SER A 167 -25.71 6.79 -15.79
CA SER A 167 -24.44 7.48 -16.01
C SER A 167 -24.47 8.46 -17.19
N LEU A 168 -24.88 8.00 -18.38
CA LEU A 168 -24.88 8.84 -19.58
C LEU A 168 -25.92 9.97 -19.54
N PRO A 169 -27.17 9.73 -19.05
CA PRO A 169 -28.11 10.80 -18.78
C PRO A 169 -27.57 11.87 -17.81
N LEU A 170 -26.88 11.48 -16.74
CA LEU A 170 -26.29 12.43 -15.78
C LEU A 170 -25.14 13.23 -16.40
N LEU A 171 -24.25 12.57 -17.15
CA LEU A 171 -23.18 13.24 -17.88
C LEU A 171 -23.74 14.26 -18.88
N SER A 172 -24.82 13.90 -19.58
CA SER A 172 -25.52 14.81 -20.48
C SER A 172 -26.18 15.97 -19.72
N ALA A 173 -26.78 15.73 -18.55
CA ALA A 173 -27.37 16.78 -17.74
C ALA A 173 -26.30 17.77 -17.26
N ALA A 174 -25.12 17.28 -16.84
CA ALA A 174 -23.97 18.11 -16.49
C ALA A 174 -23.49 18.96 -17.69
N ALA A 175 -23.37 18.34 -18.87
CA ALA A 175 -22.91 19.03 -20.08
C ALA A 175 -23.89 20.09 -20.60
N THR A 176 -25.19 19.90 -20.37
CA THR A 176 -26.25 20.80 -20.87
C THR A 176 -26.74 21.81 -19.84
N GLY A 177 -26.39 21.63 -18.56
CA GLY A 177 -26.95 22.42 -17.46
C GLY A 177 -28.45 22.18 -17.28
N MET A 178 -28.95 20.99 -17.64
CA MET A 178 -30.36 20.63 -17.52
C MET A 178 -30.75 20.59 -16.03
N HIS A 179 -31.83 21.31 -15.69
CA HIS A 179 -32.45 21.22 -14.38
C HIS A 179 -33.25 19.92 -14.27
N LEU A 180 -32.90 19.11 -13.29
CA LEU A 180 -33.61 17.93 -12.86
C LEU A 180 -34.64 18.35 -11.83
N LYS A 181 -35.85 17.83 -11.94
CA LYS A 181 -36.93 18.23 -11.04
C LYS A 181 -36.65 17.76 -9.61
N ASN A 182 -36.43 16.45 -9.44
CA ASN A 182 -36.17 15.83 -8.16
C ASN A 182 -35.03 14.81 -8.25
N VAL A 183 -34.16 14.81 -7.23
CA VAL A 183 -33.23 13.71 -6.92
C VAL A 183 -33.59 13.22 -5.51
N GLU A 184 -33.75 11.92 -5.36
CA GLU A 184 -34.13 11.27 -4.10
C GLU A 184 -33.10 10.23 -3.72
N ILE A 185 -32.68 10.24 -2.45
CA ILE A 185 -31.82 9.23 -1.85
C ILE A 185 -32.61 8.51 -0.77
N ASP A 186 -32.71 7.20 -0.89
CA ASP A 186 -33.33 6.32 0.08
C ASP A 186 -32.27 5.46 0.77
N VAL A 187 -32.41 5.33 2.09
CA VAL A 187 -31.54 4.53 2.95
C VAL A 187 -32.37 3.43 3.60
N PHE A 188 -32.00 2.19 3.35
CA PHE A 188 -32.68 1.01 3.84
C PHE A 188 -31.81 0.27 4.86
N ASP A 189 -32.44 -0.31 5.87
CA ASP A 189 -31.83 -1.41 6.59
C ASP A 189 -31.73 -2.63 5.67
N VAL A 190 -30.68 -3.44 5.80
CA VAL A 190 -30.52 -4.64 4.98
C VAL A 190 -31.76 -5.54 4.99
N GLY A 191 -32.23 -5.87 3.79
CA GLY A 191 -33.41 -6.73 3.61
C GLY A 191 -34.75 -6.03 3.85
N SER A 192 -34.76 -4.75 4.23
CA SER A 192 -35.98 -3.93 4.26
C SER A 192 -36.28 -3.40 2.86
N SER A 193 -37.56 -3.37 2.49
CA SER A 193 -38.06 -2.67 1.30
C SER A 193 -38.60 -1.28 1.62
N ILE A 194 -38.56 -0.87 2.88
CA ILE A 194 -39.03 0.44 3.36
C ILE A 194 -37.80 1.21 3.83
N PRO A 195 -37.56 2.42 3.28
CA PRO A 195 -36.43 3.22 3.72
C PRO A 195 -36.71 3.76 5.12
N PHE A 196 -35.69 3.74 5.99
CA PHE A 196 -35.77 4.43 7.27
C PHE A 196 -35.32 5.89 7.16
N ALA A 197 -34.57 6.26 6.11
CA ALA A 197 -34.26 7.65 5.82
C ALA A 197 -34.43 7.96 4.32
N THR A 198 -35.06 9.10 4.03
CA THR A 198 -35.28 9.59 2.68
C THR A 198 -34.86 11.06 2.61
N TYR A 199 -34.09 11.40 1.58
CA TYR A 199 -33.66 12.76 1.28
C TYR A 199 -34.13 13.13 -0.12
N VAL A 200 -34.93 14.19 -0.24
CA VAL A 200 -35.44 14.70 -1.51
C VAL A 200 -34.85 16.07 -1.78
N PHE A 201 -34.23 16.21 -2.94
CA PHE A 201 -33.64 17.43 -3.45
C PHE A 201 -34.48 17.91 -4.63
N GLU A 202 -34.90 19.18 -4.62
CA GLU A 202 -35.74 19.76 -5.67
C GLU A 202 -35.01 20.90 -6.40
N ASP A 203 -35.36 21.07 -7.67
CA ASP A 203 -34.73 22.01 -8.60
C ASP A 203 -33.21 21.85 -8.61
N VAL A 204 -32.78 20.71 -9.16
CA VAL A 204 -31.44 20.17 -9.04
C VAL A 204 -30.67 20.37 -10.34
N ILE A 205 -29.41 20.81 -10.24
CA ILE A 205 -28.47 20.85 -11.37
C ILE A 205 -27.30 19.92 -11.07
N VAL A 206 -26.86 19.16 -12.07
CA VAL A 206 -25.61 18.40 -11.98
C VAL A 206 -24.44 19.38 -12.16
N THR A 207 -23.69 19.64 -11.10
CA THR A 207 -22.56 20.59 -11.10
C THR A 207 -21.25 19.94 -11.54
N ALA A 208 -21.11 18.63 -11.33
CA ALA A 208 -19.99 17.84 -11.82
C ALA A 208 -20.41 16.38 -12.00
N ASP A 209 -19.86 15.73 -13.02
CA ASP A 209 -19.91 14.29 -13.19
C ASP A 209 -18.51 13.78 -13.55
N LEU A 210 -17.93 12.99 -12.65
CA LEU A 210 -16.57 12.49 -12.72
C LEU A 210 -16.60 10.96 -12.82
N ILE A 211 -16.40 10.46 -14.03
CA ILE A 211 -16.29 9.03 -14.30
C ILE A 211 -14.82 8.61 -14.25
N GLY A 212 -14.51 7.64 -13.39
CA GLY A 212 -13.18 7.10 -13.19
C GLY A 212 -13.17 5.57 -13.18
N SER A 213 -12.00 5.00 -13.48
CA SER A 213 -11.81 3.55 -13.50
C SER A 213 -10.60 3.14 -12.70
N SER A 214 -10.70 1.98 -12.06
CA SER A 214 -9.59 1.22 -11.50
C SER A 214 -9.47 -0.12 -12.23
N GLN A 215 -8.46 -0.93 -11.88
CA GLN A 215 -8.32 -2.28 -12.47
C GLN A 215 -9.50 -3.22 -12.16
N THR A 216 -10.31 -2.90 -11.14
CA THR A 216 -11.36 -3.80 -10.63
C THR A 216 -12.74 -3.17 -10.51
N ALA A 217 -12.88 -1.85 -10.70
CA ALA A 217 -14.16 -1.16 -10.57
C ALA A 217 -14.22 0.11 -11.44
N LEU A 218 -15.40 0.39 -11.96
CA LEU A 218 -15.76 1.64 -12.62
C LEU A 218 -16.63 2.45 -11.66
N ASN A 219 -16.12 3.61 -11.25
CA ASN A 219 -16.78 4.48 -10.28
C ASN A 219 -17.16 5.80 -10.95
N GLU A 220 -18.27 6.34 -10.52
CA GLU A 220 -18.78 7.63 -10.96
C GLU A 220 -19.10 8.47 -9.72
N GLN A 221 -18.60 9.68 -9.69
CA GLN A 221 -18.89 10.66 -8.66
C GLN A 221 -19.64 11.84 -9.27
N VAL A 222 -20.87 12.04 -8.81
CA VAL A 222 -21.77 13.08 -9.32
C VAL A 222 -22.07 14.07 -8.21
N SER A 223 -21.92 15.35 -8.51
CA SER A 223 -22.23 16.46 -7.62
C SER A 223 -23.49 17.17 -8.08
N PHE A 224 -24.37 17.48 -7.14
CA PHE A 224 -25.66 18.11 -7.38
C PHE A 224 -25.80 19.37 -6.53
N ASN A 225 -26.12 20.48 -7.18
CA ASN A 225 -26.63 21.67 -6.52
C ASN A 225 -28.16 21.68 -6.58
N TYR A 226 -28.83 22.23 -5.58
CA TYR A 226 -30.28 22.12 -5.41
C TYR A 226 -30.85 23.36 -4.74
N ALA A 227 -32.11 23.69 -5.03
CA ALA A 227 -32.78 24.84 -4.43
C ALA A 227 -33.46 24.50 -3.10
N LYS A 228 -33.84 23.24 -2.88
CA LYS A 228 -34.57 22.81 -1.70
C LYS A 228 -34.20 21.38 -1.32
N ILE A 229 -34.17 21.12 -0.01
CA ILE A 229 -33.96 19.81 0.58
C ILE A 229 -35.07 19.48 1.57
N THR A 230 -35.62 18.27 1.46
CA THR A 230 -36.53 17.67 2.43
C THR A 230 -35.91 16.37 2.93
N SER A 231 -35.93 16.14 4.24
CA SER A 231 -35.31 14.99 4.88
C SER A 231 -36.29 14.37 5.86
N ASP A 232 -36.52 13.07 5.74
CA ASP A 232 -37.32 12.28 6.66
C ASP A 232 -36.49 11.13 7.19
N ILE A 233 -36.41 10.99 8.51
CA ILE A 233 -35.69 9.89 9.17
C ILE A 233 -36.62 9.26 10.20
N THR A 234 -36.88 7.97 10.08
CA THR A 234 -37.71 7.20 11.00
C THR A 234 -36.84 6.32 11.89
N VAL A 235 -36.85 6.60 13.19
CA VAL A 235 -36.12 5.82 14.20
C VAL A 235 -37.12 5.35 15.24
N ASN A 236 -37.15 4.05 15.53
CA ASN A 236 -38.07 3.43 16.51
C ASN A 236 -39.55 3.81 16.27
N GLY A 237 -39.96 3.92 15.00
CA GLY A 237 -41.32 4.28 14.61
C GLY A 237 -41.67 5.77 14.73
N THR A 238 -40.72 6.62 15.13
CA THR A 238 -40.88 8.07 15.14
C THR A 238 -40.18 8.68 13.94
N THR A 239 -40.92 9.44 13.12
CA THR A 239 -40.37 10.15 11.95
C THR A 239 -39.97 11.57 12.33
N PHE A 240 -38.72 11.91 12.06
CA PHE A 240 -38.13 13.24 12.16
C PHE A 240 -38.11 13.86 10.76
N HIS A 241 -38.86 14.94 10.60
CA HIS A 241 -38.97 15.68 9.35
C HIS A 241 -38.18 16.98 9.43
N SER A 242 -37.47 17.32 8.35
CA SER A 242 -36.80 18.61 8.17
C SER A 242 -36.97 19.06 6.73
N CYS A 243 -37.26 20.34 6.51
CA CYS A 243 -37.34 20.92 5.17
C CYS A 243 -36.67 22.29 5.16
N TYR A 244 -35.85 22.55 4.15
CA TYR A 244 -35.20 23.84 3.95
C TYR A 244 -35.18 24.23 2.48
N ASP A 245 -35.66 25.43 2.19
CA ASP A 245 -35.61 26.08 0.89
C ASP A 245 -34.45 27.08 0.88
N LEU A 246 -33.41 26.75 0.13
CA LEU A 246 -32.18 27.53 0.02
C LEU A 246 -32.42 28.78 -0.83
N SER A 247 -33.33 28.72 -1.80
CA SER A 247 -33.69 29.87 -2.64
C SER A 247 -34.38 30.97 -1.83
N LEU A 248 -35.13 30.57 -0.80
CA LEU A 248 -35.84 31.47 0.10
C LEU A 248 -35.16 31.64 1.47
N ALA A 249 -34.04 30.95 1.70
CA ALA A 249 -33.29 30.90 2.95
C ALA A 249 -34.16 30.65 4.19
N LYS A 250 -35.15 29.75 4.08
CA LYS A 250 -36.13 29.48 5.14
C LYS A 250 -36.45 28.01 5.25
N SER A 251 -36.93 27.59 6.42
CA SER A 251 -37.59 26.30 6.52
C SER A 251 -38.89 26.32 5.72
N CYS A 252 -39.19 25.19 5.11
CA CYS A 252 -40.57 24.86 4.78
C CYS A 252 -41.27 24.46 6.10
#